data_AF-A0A1C6KXI9-F1
#
_entry.id   AF-A0A1C6KXI9-F1
#
_cell.length_a   1.000
_cell.length_b   1.000
_cell.length_c   1.000
_cell.angle_alpha   90.00
_cell.angle_beta   90.00
_cell.angle_gamma   90.00
#
_symmetry.space_group_name_H-M   'P 1'
#
loop_
_entity.id
_entity.type
_entity.pdbx_description
1 polymer ?
#
loop_
_entity_poly.entity_id
_entity_poly.type
_entity_poly.pdbx_seq_one_letter_code
_entity_poly.pdbx_strand_id
1 'polypeptide(L)'
;MKKYDISDNFRSRIHTIRVTFQWQEYKGHIAYEIGGNCRGLNVMDLDFDCMDEDDIARLVENDCSFRWNENYEVWQMELKDEEGNICECYDIEPREINDYVVAIEIIDCRLEN
;
A
#
# COMPACT_ATOMS: atom_id res chain seq x y z
N MET A 1 26.94 2.37 25.65
CA MET A 1 25.57 2.84 25.35
C MET A 1 25.59 3.50 23.98
N LYS A 2 24.80 2.99 23.02
CA LYS A 2 24.64 3.68 21.73
C LYS A 2 23.77 4.92 21.96
N LYS A 3 24.21 6.09 21.47
CA LYS A 3 23.37 7.29 21.39
C LYS A 3 22.65 7.26 20.05
N TYR A 4 21.33 7.42 20.09
CA TYR A 4 20.50 7.60 18.91
C TYR A 4 20.26 9.11 18.75
N ASP A 5 20.54 9.63 17.57
CA ASP A 5 20.22 11.02 17.24
C ASP A 5 18.73 11.10 16.88
N ILE A 6 18.01 11.95 17.60
CA ILE A 6 16.57 12.23 17.41
C ILE A 6 16.32 13.70 17.06
N SER A 7 17.38 14.42 16.64
CA SER A 7 17.32 15.84 16.30
C SER A 7 16.34 16.15 15.16
N ASP A 8 16.08 15.17 14.29
CA ASP A 8 15.10 15.27 13.21
C ASP A 8 13.65 15.36 13.72
N ASN A 9 13.38 14.98 14.98
CA ASN A 9 12.04 14.93 15.59
C ASN A 9 11.02 14.24 14.68
N PHE A 10 11.47 13.19 13.97
CA PHE A 10 10.72 12.42 12.99
C PHE A 10 10.20 13.23 11.78
N ARG A 11 10.64 14.49 11.59
CA ARG A 11 10.09 15.41 10.58
C ARG A 11 10.56 15.16 9.16
N SER A 12 11.74 14.58 9.01
CA SER A 12 12.38 14.35 7.72
C SER A 12 12.49 12.85 7.47
N ARG A 13 11.40 12.12 7.75
CA ARG A 13 11.37 10.67 7.58
C ARG A 13 10.40 10.25 6.48
N ILE A 14 10.86 9.29 5.70
CA ILE A 14 10.07 8.56 4.73
C ILE A 14 9.69 7.23 5.38
N HIS A 15 8.40 6.92 5.38
CA HIS A 15 7.85 5.66 5.83
C HIS A 15 7.43 4.85 4.61
N THR A 16 7.79 3.57 4.58
CA THR A 16 7.28 2.64 3.55
C THR A 16 6.14 1.84 4.16
N ILE A 17 4.96 1.98 3.57
CA ILE A 17 3.71 1.38 4.05
C ILE A 17 3.33 0.26 3.09
N ARG A 18 3.13 -0.94 3.64
CA ARG A 18 2.68 -2.11 2.88
C ARG A 18 1.22 -2.40 3.22
N VAL A 19 0.41 -2.61 2.20
CA VAL A 19 -1.00 -3.00 2.30
C VAL A 19 -1.11 -4.43 1.78
N THR A 20 -1.79 -5.29 2.53
CA THR A 20 -2.10 -6.66 2.11
C THR A 20 -3.57 -6.79 1.77
N PHE A 21 -3.84 -7.20 0.54
CA PHE A 21 -5.16 -7.60 0.07
C PHE A 21 -5.34 -9.11 0.22
N GLN A 22 -6.55 -9.56 0.53
CA GLN A 22 -6.87 -10.98 0.59
C GLN A 22 -8.28 -11.27 0.07
N TRP A 23 -8.40 -12.35 -0.71
CA TRP A 23 -9.66 -12.99 -1.05
C TRP A 23 -9.52 -14.49 -0.86
N GLN A 24 -10.29 -15.08 0.05
CA GLN A 24 -10.11 -16.47 0.47
C GLN A 24 -8.63 -16.74 0.89
N GLU A 25 -7.96 -17.71 0.27
CA GLU A 25 -6.53 -18.03 0.48
C GLU A 25 -5.55 -17.13 -0.30
N TYR A 26 -6.03 -16.40 -1.31
CA TYR A 26 -5.18 -15.63 -2.21
C TYR A 26 -4.82 -14.27 -1.61
N LYS A 27 -3.56 -13.87 -1.74
CA LYS A 27 -3.02 -12.61 -1.23
C LYS A 27 -2.24 -11.84 -2.26
N GLY A 28 -2.13 -10.54 -2.03
CA GLY A 28 -1.40 -9.60 -2.85
C GLY A 28 -1.04 -8.36 -2.06
N HIS A 29 -0.02 -7.65 -2.51
CA HIS A 29 0.58 -6.56 -1.77
C HIS A 29 0.90 -5.39 -2.68
N ILE A 30 0.63 -4.21 -2.14
CA ILE A 30 1.21 -2.95 -2.63
C ILE A 30 2.03 -2.32 -1.51
N ALA A 31 3.03 -1.53 -1.88
CA ALA A 31 3.71 -0.66 -0.93
C ALA A 31 4.01 0.70 -1.54
N TYR A 32 3.90 1.74 -0.72
CA TYR A 32 4.11 3.12 -1.11
C TYR A 32 4.86 3.88 -0.02
N GLU A 33 5.43 5.03 -0.39
CA GLU A 33 6.22 5.85 0.51
C GLU A 33 5.49 7.13 0.91
N ILE A 34 5.42 7.40 2.21
CA ILE A 34 4.88 8.66 2.76
C ILE A 34 5.98 9.40 3.51
N GLY A 35 6.21 10.65 3.10
CA GLY A 35 7.07 11.61 3.77
C GLY A 35 6.31 12.77 4.43
N GLY A 36 7.05 13.81 4.80
CA GLY A 36 6.50 15.07 5.28
C GLY A 36 5.96 15.04 6.71
N ASN A 37 4.74 15.57 6.90
CA ASN A 37 4.16 15.76 8.24
C ASN A 37 3.41 14.54 8.78
N CYS A 38 3.17 13.51 7.97
CA CYS A 38 2.53 12.27 8.39
C CYS A 38 3.58 11.29 8.96
N ARG A 39 3.34 10.77 10.17
CA ARG A 39 4.34 9.99 10.92
C ARG A 39 3.71 8.96 11.83
N GLY A 40 4.42 7.87 12.07
CA GLY A 40 3.96 6.81 12.97
C GLY A 40 2.57 6.35 12.56
N LEU A 41 1.65 6.16 13.51
CA LEU A 41 0.29 5.69 13.23
C LEU A 41 -0.47 6.54 12.19
N ASN A 42 -0.19 7.84 12.07
CA ASN A 42 -0.91 8.73 11.15
C ASN A 42 -0.68 8.40 9.67
N VAL A 43 0.35 7.62 9.32
CA VAL A 43 0.59 7.19 7.92
C VAL A 43 -0.28 5.99 7.51
N MET A 44 -0.97 5.37 8.47
CA MET A 44 -1.83 4.19 8.22
C MET A 44 -3.24 4.57 7.77
N ASP A 45 -3.51 5.87 7.59
CA ASP A 45 -4.78 6.38 7.06
C ASP A 45 -4.80 6.19 5.53
N LEU A 46 -5.23 5.00 5.10
CA LEU A 46 -5.29 4.59 3.71
C LEU A 46 -6.62 5.06 3.10
N ASP A 47 -6.55 5.84 2.03
CA ASP A 47 -7.71 6.32 1.29
C ASP A 47 -7.53 6.02 -0.21
N PHE A 48 -8.24 5.01 -0.70
CA PHE A 48 -8.22 4.63 -2.11
C PHE A 48 -8.97 5.61 -3.01
N ASP A 49 -9.90 6.41 -2.48
CA ASP A 49 -10.63 7.41 -3.28
C ASP A 49 -9.70 8.56 -3.70
N CYS A 50 -8.60 8.76 -2.96
CA CYS A 50 -7.58 9.75 -3.25
C CYS A 50 -6.39 9.17 -4.04
N MET A 51 -6.37 7.88 -4.37
CA MET A 51 -5.29 7.24 -5.11
C MET A 51 -5.53 7.36 -6.61
N ASP A 52 -4.54 7.90 -7.33
CA ASP A 52 -4.59 8.05 -8.79
C ASP A 52 -3.56 7.18 -9.53
N GLU A 53 -3.53 7.27 -10.87
CA GLU A 53 -2.56 6.53 -11.69
C GLU A 53 -1.11 6.91 -11.38
N ASP A 54 -0.83 8.16 -11.01
CA ASP A 54 0.52 8.61 -10.65
C ASP A 54 0.95 8.01 -9.31
N ASP A 55 0.05 7.84 -8.35
CA ASP A 55 0.30 7.14 -7.09
C ASP A 55 0.57 5.65 -7.33
N ILE A 56 -0.23 5.00 -8.17
CA ILE A 56 -0.04 3.59 -8.57
C ILE A 56 1.33 3.41 -9.26
N ALA A 57 1.70 4.33 -10.15
CA ALA A 57 2.99 4.31 -10.84
C ALA A 57 4.20 4.50 -9.91
N ARG A 58 3.98 5.10 -8.73
CA ARG A 58 5.00 5.36 -7.71
C ARG A 58 5.07 4.29 -6.62
N LEU A 59 4.26 3.24 -6.69
CA LEU A 59 4.34 2.10 -5.79
C LEU A 59 5.76 1.50 -5.83
N VAL A 60 6.35 1.29 -4.65
CA VAL A 60 7.65 0.63 -4.50
C VAL A 60 7.51 -0.90 -4.45
N GLU A 61 6.29 -1.40 -4.29
CA GLU A 61 5.90 -2.79 -4.42
C GLU A 61 4.50 -2.88 -5.04
N ASN A 62 4.32 -3.78 -6.02
CA ASN A 62 3.01 -4.14 -6.58
C ASN A 62 3.11 -5.57 -7.13
N ASP A 63 2.92 -6.58 -6.27
CA ASP A 63 3.08 -8.00 -6.66
C ASP A 63 1.78 -8.64 -7.19
N CYS A 64 0.69 -7.89 -7.13
CA CYS A 64 -0.67 -8.29 -7.48
C CYS A 64 -1.25 -7.51 -8.65
N SER A 65 -0.42 -6.83 -9.46
CA SER A 65 -0.88 -6.10 -10.65
C SER A 65 -2.01 -5.09 -10.35
N PHE A 66 -2.01 -4.52 -9.14
CA PHE A 66 -3.01 -3.57 -8.66
C PHE A 66 -3.06 -2.34 -9.56
N ARG A 67 -4.25 -2.00 -10.06
CA ARG A 67 -4.45 -0.91 -11.01
C ARG A 67 -5.91 -0.42 -11.03
N TRP A 68 -6.10 0.80 -11.49
CA TRP A 68 -7.41 1.34 -11.84
C TRP A 68 -7.74 1.04 -13.31
N ASN A 69 -9.01 0.72 -13.60
CA ASN A 69 -9.49 0.58 -14.96
C ASN A 69 -10.49 1.70 -15.29
N GLU A 70 -10.02 2.73 -15.99
CA GLU A 70 -10.85 3.91 -16.33
C GLU A 70 -12.07 3.58 -17.18
N ASN A 71 -12.04 2.54 -18.03
CA ASN A 71 -13.15 2.23 -18.92
C ASN A 71 -14.37 1.68 -18.17
N TYR A 72 -14.13 1.01 -17.05
CA TYR A 72 -15.15 0.35 -16.24
C TYR A 72 -15.33 0.99 -14.86
N GLU A 73 -14.47 1.94 -14.50
CA GLU A 73 -14.45 2.62 -13.20
C GLU A 73 -14.36 1.65 -12.01
N VAL A 74 -13.44 0.68 -12.12
CA VAL A 74 -13.22 -0.37 -11.10
C VAL A 74 -11.74 -0.59 -10.82
N TRP A 75 -11.45 -1.08 -9.62
CA TRP A 75 -10.14 -1.61 -9.23
C TRP A 75 -9.92 -3.01 -9.77
N GLN A 76 -8.68 -3.32 -10.13
CA GLN A 76 -8.26 -4.64 -10.62
C GLN A 76 -6.99 -5.12 -9.91
N MET A 77 -6.94 -6.41 -9.58
CA MET A 77 -5.76 -7.08 -9.06
C MET A 77 -5.75 -8.59 -9.35
N GLU A 78 -4.58 -9.20 -9.26
CA GLU A 78 -4.29 -10.62 -9.39
C GLU A 78 -3.66 -11.12 -8.09
N LEU A 79 -4.45 -11.83 -7.28
CA LEU A 79 -4.00 -12.37 -6.00
C LEU A 79 -3.43 -13.78 -6.20
N LYS A 80 -2.45 -14.17 -5.36
CA LYS A 80 -1.78 -15.48 -5.46
C LYS A 80 -1.92 -16.27 -4.17
N ASP A 81 -2.13 -17.57 -4.27
CA ASP A 81 -2.00 -18.48 -3.14
C ASP A 81 -0.53 -18.88 -2.89
N GLU A 82 -0.28 -19.77 -1.93
CA GLU A 82 1.08 -20.23 -1.59
C GLU A 82 1.74 -21.08 -2.72
N GLU A 83 0.94 -21.64 -3.62
CA GLU A 83 1.42 -22.42 -4.78
C GLU A 83 1.65 -21.54 -6.02
N GLY A 84 1.24 -20.27 -5.96
CA GLY A 84 1.32 -19.32 -7.06
C GLY A 84 0.14 -19.37 -8.03
N ASN A 85 -0.94 -20.06 -7.69
CA ASN A 85 -2.18 -20.03 -8.46
C ASN A 85 -2.80 -18.63 -8.36
N ILE A 86 -3.35 -18.13 -9.47
CA ILE A 86 -3.85 -16.75 -9.58
C ILE A 86 -5.37 -16.72 -9.44
N CYS A 87 -5.85 -15.81 -8.58
CA CYS A 87 -7.23 -15.37 -8.52
C CYS A 87 -7.34 -13.96 -9.11
N GLU A 88 -8.06 -13.84 -10.23
CA GLU A 88 -8.30 -12.56 -10.91
C GLU A 88 -9.48 -11.83 -10.27
N CYS A 89 -9.27 -10.58 -9.82
CA CYS A 89 -10.31 -9.72 -9.27
C CYS A 89 -10.38 -8.45 -10.12
N TYR A 90 -11.27 -8.40 -11.12
CA TYR A 90 -11.26 -7.35 -12.16
C TYR A 90 -12.43 -6.35 -12.11
N ASP A 91 -13.40 -6.55 -11.22
CA ASP A 91 -14.63 -5.75 -11.13
C ASP A 91 -14.86 -5.26 -9.69
N ILE A 92 -13.82 -4.78 -9.00
CA ILE A 92 -13.93 -4.32 -7.62
C ILE A 92 -14.40 -2.87 -7.61
N GLU A 93 -15.60 -2.60 -7.10
CA GLU A 93 -16.11 -1.23 -6.98
C GLU A 93 -15.24 -0.41 -6.00
N PRO A 94 -15.12 0.93 -6.19
CA PRO A 94 -14.38 1.81 -5.27
C PRO A 94 -14.75 1.66 -3.80
N ARG A 95 -16.03 1.41 -3.51
CA ARG A 95 -16.53 1.20 -2.14
C ARG A 95 -16.14 -0.16 -1.54
N GLU A 96 -15.73 -1.12 -2.35
CA GLU A 96 -15.47 -2.52 -1.96
C GLU A 96 -13.99 -2.82 -1.77
N ILE A 97 -13.07 -2.01 -2.34
CA ILE A 97 -11.63 -2.28 -2.23
C ILE A 97 -11.14 -2.35 -0.77
N ASN A 98 -11.75 -1.56 0.12
CA ASN A 98 -11.45 -1.56 1.55
C ASN A 98 -11.73 -2.92 2.21
N ASP A 99 -12.72 -3.68 1.73
CA ASP A 99 -13.08 -4.98 2.29
C ASP A 99 -12.02 -6.06 2.02
N TYR A 100 -11.16 -5.85 1.03
CA TYR A 100 -10.05 -6.75 0.70
C TYR A 100 -8.83 -6.51 1.60
N VAL A 101 -8.73 -5.37 2.29
CA VAL A 101 -7.56 -5.03 3.10
C VAL A 101 -7.59 -5.80 4.42
N VAL A 102 -6.57 -6.65 4.64
CA VAL A 102 -6.44 -7.45 5.87
C VAL A 102 -5.23 -7.07 6.73
N ALA A 103 -4.29 -6.29 6.19
CA ALA A 103 -3.17 -5.74 6.94
C ALA A 103 -2.65 -4.43 6.35
N ILE A 104 -2.22 -3.53 7.23
CA ILE A 104 -1.47 -2.31 6.90
C ILE A 104 -0.26 -2.28 7.83
N GLU A 105 0.95 -2.19 7.28
CA GLU A 105 2.20 -2.31 8.01
C GLU A 105 3.18 -1.20 7.64
N ILE A 106 3.80 -0.57 8.64
CA ILE A 106 4.99 0.27 8.43
C ILE A 106 6.19 -0.69 8.37
N ILE A 107 6.73 -0.95 7.18
CA ILE A 107 7.80 -1.94 6.98
C ILE A 107 9.19 -1.32 6.96
N ASP A 108 9.30 -0.01 6.73
CA ASP A 108 10.56 0.75 6.83
C ASP A 108 10.30 2.20 7.26
N CYS A 109 11.30 2.81 7.89
CA CYS A 109 11.30 4.21 8.25
C CYS A 109 12.74 4.76 8.25
N ARG A 110 13.02 5.67 7.32
CA ARG A 110 14.36 6.21 7.07
C ARG A 110 14.37 7.72 6.95
N LEU A 111 15.54 8.34 7.06
CA LEU A 111 15.68 9.77 6.77
C LEU A 111 15.54 10.02 5.27
N GLU A 112 14.88 11.12 4.92
CA GLU A 112 14.90 11.71 3.59
C GLU A 112 16.33 12.20 3.31
N ASN A 113 17.00 11.60 2.33
CA ASN A 113 18.39 11.90 1.97
C ASN A 113 18.49 13.16 1.11
#